data_AF-A0A957UUY1-F1
#
_entry.id   AF-A0A957UUY1-F1
#
_cell.length_a   1.000
_cell.length_b   1.000
_cell.length_c   1.000
_cell.angle_alpha   90.00
_cell.angle_beta   90.00
_cell.angle_gamma   90.00
#
_symmetry.space_group_name_H-M   'P 1'
#
loop_
_entity.id
_entity.type
_entity.pdbx_description
1 polymer ?
#
loop_
_entity_poly.entity_id
_entity_poly.type
_entity_poly.pdbx_seq_one_letter_code
_entity_poly.pdbx_strand_id
1 'polypeptide(L)'
;AWIAESYVAPFSEAVRLFLPPGLLTKQGEKPAVRVRRELRISLAVTAQEARARLIELGRDTGQARVLAWLLEQGGEPAPIDDVMAACDLRSQSAIQTLAGRAVVAIEDRQVRLLLDEAAARDTLLALRGADKYVPVIDVLAAADRPLWKHELYAATPVANASMLRELEQAGLVVLREEIFERNPLSGRAYLTTQPPALTSEQAAVWERVYRAGFAEETARGFLLHGVTGSG
;
A
#
# COMPACT_ATOMS: atom_id res chain seq x y z
N ALA A 1 -3.84 28.79 -1.76
CA ALA A 1 -4.87 29.73 -1.25
C ALA A 1 -4.55 29.98 0.21
N TRP A 2 -4.31 31.23 0.61
CA TRP A 2 -3.61 31.57 1.86
C TRP A 2 -4.13 30.86 3.12
N ILE A 3 -5.46 30.64 3.22
CA ILE A 3 -6.10 29.93 4.33
C ILE A 3 -5.60 28.49 4.47
N ALA A 4 -5.45 27.75 3.36
CA ALA A 4 -5.04 26.35 3.41
C ALA A 4 -3.57 26.18 3.83
N GLU A 5 -2.72 27.11 3.38
CA GLU A 5 -1.31 27.16 3.74
C GLU A 5 -1.10 27.60 5.20
N SER A 6 -1.88 28.58 5.68
CA SER A 6 -1.74 29.13 7.04
C SER A 6 -2.29 28.19 8.12
N TYR A 7 -3.43 27.54 7.85
CA TYR A 7 -4.13 26.71 8.84
C TYR A 7 -3.96 25.20 8.62
N VAL A 8 -3.21 24.80 7.60
CA VAL A 8 -2.94 23.39 7.25
C VAL A 8 -4.25 22.58 7.15
N ALA A 9 -5.27 23.19 6.55
CA ALA A 9 -6.60 22.62 6.41
C ALA A 9 -7.16 22.86 4.99
N PRO A 10 -7.87 21.90 4.38
CA PRO A 10 -8.55 22.13 3.11
C PRO A 10 -9.51 23.33 3.20
N PHE A 11 -9.58 24.16 2.16
CA PHE A 11 -10.44 25.35 2.15
C PHE A 11 -11.91 25.04 2.49
N SER A 12 -12.41 23.88 2.04
CA SER A 12 -13.76 23.41 2.35
C SER A 12 -14.00 23.16 3.84
N GLU A 13 -12.99 22.70 4.59
CA GLU A 13 -13.08 22.53 6.05
C GLU A 13 -13.03 23.88 6.76
N ALA A 14 -12.20 24.82 6.27
CA ALA A 14 -12.18 26.18 6.81
C ALA A 14 -13.53 26.88 6.63
N VAL A 15 -14.18 26.73 5.46
CA VAL A 15 -15.51 27.30 5.18
C VAL A 15 -16.58 26.78 6.16
N ARG A 16 -16.50 25.52 6.59
CA ARG A 16 -17.45 24.95 7.57
C ARG A 16 -17.44 25.69 8.90
N LEU A 17 -16.32 26.28 9.31
CA LEU A 17 -16.20 27.05 10.55
C LEU A 17 -16.94 28.39 10.48
N PHE A 18 -17.21 28.91 9.28
CA PHE A 18 -17.96 30.16 9.08
C PHE A 18 -19.47 29.93 8.91
N LEU A 19 -19.90 28.68 8.78
CA LEU A 19 -21.30 28.32 8.61
C LEU A 19 -21.94 27.94 9.95
N PRO A 20 -23.23 28.26 10.16
CA PRO A 20 -23.94 27.84 11.35
C PRO A 20 -23.87 26.31 11.52
N PRO A 21 -23.59 25.79 12.74
CA PRO A 21 -23.61 24.36 12.98
C PRO A 21 -25.00 23.81 12.63
N GLY A 22 -25.06 22.67 11.92
CA GLY A 22 -26.32 22.08 11.48
C GLY A 22 -26.71 22.39 10.02
N LEU A 23 -26.22 23.49 9.42
CA LEU A 23 -26.64 23.93 8.08
C LEU A 23 -26.32 22.93 6.96
N LEU A 24 -25.24 22.15 7.13
CA LEU A 24 -24.78 21.13 6.19
C LEU A 24 -25.08 19.69 6.65
N THR A 25 -25.74 19.54 7.80
CA THR A 25 -26.04 18.23 8.38
C THR A 25 -27.44 17.85 7.92
N LYS A 26 -27.60 16.72 7.23
CA LYS A 26 -28.93 16.18 6.97
C LYS A 26 -29.61 15.94 8.32
N GLN A 27 -30.82 16.47 8.50
CA GLN A 27 -31.58 16.30 9.74
C GLN A 27 -31.66 14.81 10.10
N GLY A 28 -31.15 14.44 11.28
CA GLY A 28 -31.27 13.10 11.85
C GLY A 28 -29.98 12.26 11.93
N GLU A 29 -28.85 12.68 11.34
CA GLU A 29 -27.58 11.94 11.50
C GLU A 29 -26.86 12.36 12.79
N LYS A 30 -26.74 11.43 13.75
CA LYS A 30 -25.79 11.56 14.86
C LYS A 30 -24.37 11.63 14.25
N PRO A 31 -23.48 12.54 14.72
CA PRO A 31 -22.10 12.56 14.26
C PRO A 31 -21.40 11.28 14.72
N ALA A 32 -21.39 10.26 13.85
CA ALA A 32 -20.59 9.07 14.05
C ALA A 32 -19.19 9.37 13.52
N VAL A 33 -18.17 9.19 14.35
CA VAL A 33 -16.78 9.15 13.90
C VAL A 33 -16.67 7.99 12.91
N ARG A 34 -16.64 8.29 11.62
CA ARG A 34 -16.46 7.29 10.58
C ARG A 34 -15.00 6.84 10.63
N VAL A 35 -14.77 5.74 11.34
CA VAL A 35 -13.49 5.04 11.34
C VAL A 35 -13.18 4.62 9.91
N ARG A 36 -12.15 5.22 9.31
CA ARG A 36 -11.68 4.81 7.99
C ARG A 36 -10.88 3.52 8.16
N ARG A 37 -11.25 2.49 7.41
CA ARG A 37 -10.47 1.26 7.28
C ARG A 37 -9.66 1.32 6.00
N GLU A 38 -8.41 0.89 6.04
CA GLU A 38 -7.54 0.85 4.87
C GLU A 38 -6.64 -0.39 4.89
N LEU A 39 -6.18 -0.80 3.71
CA LEU A 39 -5.29 -1.94 3.57
C LEU A 39 -3.87 -1.56 3.98
N ARG A 40 -3.30 -2.38 4.84
CA ARG A 40 -1.89 -2.46 5.23
C ARG A 40 -1.25 -3.61 4.45
N ILE A 41 -0.12 -3.35 3.81
CA ILE A 41 0.54 -4.25 2.87
C ILE A 41 1.98 -4.47 3.34
N SER A 42 2.41 -5.72 3.38
CA SER A 42 3.76 -6.14 3.77
C SER A 42 4.20 -7.36 2.95
N LEU A 43 5.51 -7.60 2.86
CA LEU A 43 6.00 -8.87 2.31
C LEU A 43 5.62 -10.03 3.22
N ALA A 44 5.18 -11.13 2.62
CA ALA A 44 4.89 -12.38 3.32
C ALA A 44 6.15 -13.22 3.56
N VAL A 45 7.14 -13.04 2.70
CA VAL A 45 8.43 -13.75 2.68
C VAL A 45 9.58 -12.72 2.70
N THR A 46 10.82 -13.19 2.78
CA THR A 46 11.98 -12.28 2.69
C THR A 46 12.01 -11.56 1.33
N ALA A 47 12.60 -10.36 1.26
CA ALA A 47 12.70 -9.62 0.00
C ALA A 47 13.44 -10.40 -1.10
N GLN A 48 14.47 -11.16 -0.73
CA GLN A 48 15.22 -12.00 -1.65
C GLN A 48 14.36 -13.14 -2.20
N GLU A 49 13.61 -13.82 -1.33
CA GLU A 49 12.68 -14.88 -1.74
C GLU A 49 11.53 -14.33 -2.59
N ALA A 50 10.97 -13.18 -2.23
CA ALA A 50 9.91 -12.53 -2.99
C ALA A 50 10.37 -12.24 -4.43
N ARG A 51 11.56 -11.65 -4.59
CA ARG A 51 12.17 -11.40 -5.91
C ARG A 51 12.42 -12.68 -6.68
N ALA A 52 12.98 -13.71 -6.04
CA ALA A 52 13.28 -14.98 -6.69
C ALA A 52 12.00 -15.65 -7.22
N ARG A 53 10.90 -15.60 -6.46
CA ARG A 53 9.63 -16.23 -6.83
C ARG A 53 8.79 -15.44 -7.83
N LEU A 54 9.16 -14.20 -8.17
CA LEU A 54 8.45 -13.45 -9.22
C LEU A 54 8.49 -14.16 -10.59
N ILE A 55 9.52 -14.97 -10.85
CA ILE A 55 9.63 -15.76 -12.09
C ILE A 55 8.58 -16.87 -12.18
N GLU A 56 7.91 -17.23 -11.08
CA GLU A 56 6.83 -18.22 -11.06
C GLU A 56 5.50 -17.61 -11.55
N LEU A 57 5.43 -16.28 -11.64
CA LEU A 57 4.21 -15.55 -11.99
C LEU A 57 4.14 -15.22 -13.48
N GLY A 58 2.92 -14.90 -13.93
CA GLY A 58 2.68 -14.40 -15.28
C GLY A 58 2.50 -15.50 -16.32
N ARG A 59 2.88 -15.19 -17.57
CA ARG A 59 2.60 -16.04 -18.72
C ARG A 59 3.67 -17.11 -18.90
N ASP A 60 3.25 -18.35 -19.13
CA ASP A 60 4.16 -19.45 -19.43
C ASP A 60 4.29 -19.68 -20.96
N THR A 61 4.96 -18.73 -21.64
CA THR A 61 5.18 -18.83 -23.09
C THR A 61 6.30 -19.81 -23.42
N GLY A 62 6.37 -20.31 -24.66
CA GLY A 62 7.48 -21.15 -25.10
C GLY A 62 8.86 -20.50 -24.90
N GLN A 63 8.96 -19.18 -25.09
CA GLN A 63 10.21 -18.43 -24.82
C GLN A 63 10.54 -18.40 -23.33
N ALA A 64 9.54 -18.19 -22.47
CA ALA A 64 9.73 -18.19 -21.02
C ALA A 64 10.13 -19.57 -20.48
N ARG A 65 9.52 -20.65 -21.00
CA ARG A 65 9.88 -22.04 -20.64
C ARG A 65 11.33 -22.37 -21.00
N VAL A 66 11.76 -22.03 -22.21
CA VAL A 66 13.17 -22.22 -22.64
C VAL A 66 14.14 -21.50 -21.73
N LEU A 67 13.89 -20.22 -21.47
CA LEU A 67 14.81 -19.41 -20.66
C LEU A 67 14.83 -19.84 -19.19
N ALA A 68 13.67 -20.22 -18.63
CA ALA A 68 13.58 -20.78 -17.28
C ALA A 68 14.36 -22.10 -17.16
N TRP A 69 14.17 -23.01 -18.13
CA TRP A 69 14.87 -24.29 -18.15
C TRP A 69 16.39 -24.11 -18.29
N LEU A 70 16.86 -23.22 -19.17
CA LEU A 70 18.29 -22.92 -19.30
C LEU A 70 18.89 -22.35 -18.01
N LEU A 71 18.14 -21.49 -17.30
CA LEU A 71 18.56 -20.97 -16.01
C LEU A 71 18.65 -22.06 -14.93
N GLU A 72 17.72 -23.02 -14.93
CA GLU A 72 17.75 -24.18 -14.03
C GLU A 72 18.97 -25.09 -14.30
N GLN A 73 19.41 -25.18 -15.56
CA GLN A 73 20.65 -25.91 -15.94
C GLN A 73 21.93 -25.09 -15.70
N GLY A 74 21.85 -23.92 -15.05
CA GLY A 74 23.02 -23.08 -14.79
C GLY A 74 23.56 -22.33 -16.00
N GLY A 75 22.81 -22.27 -17.11
CA GLY A 75 23.22 -21.59 -18.35
C GLY A 75 24.14 -22.41 -19.25
N GLU A 76 24.38 -23.68 -18.93
CA GLU A 76 25.19 -24.58 -19.74
C GLU A 76 24.59 -24.81 -21.14
N PRO A 77 25.42 -24.97 -22.19
CA PRO A 77 24.94 -25.29 -23.52
C PRO A 77 24.17 -26.62 -23.53
N ALA A 78 22.98 -26.63 -24.12
CA ALA A 78 22.13 -27.81 -24.19
C ALA A 78 21.75 -28.14 -25.64
N PRO A 79 21.68 -29.43 -26.04
CA PRO A 79 21.17 -29.81 -27.36
C PRO A 79 19.76 -29.27 -27.62
N ILE A 80 19.50 -28.77 -28.83
CA ILE A 80 18.18 -28.21 -29.20
C ILE A 80 17.06 -29.23 -28.96
N ASP A 81 17.32 -30.50 -29.25
CA ASP A 81 16.32 -31.57 -29.12
C ASP A 81 15.93 -31.79 -27.64
N ASP A 82 16.88 -31.66 -26.70
CA ASP A 82 16.63 -31.74 -25.26
C ASP A 82 15.84 -30.53 -24.76
N VAL A 83 16.20 -29.33 -25.22
CA VAL A 83 15.45 -28.09 -24.88
C VAL A 83 14.01 -28.19 -25.39
N MET A 84 13.82 -28.65 -26.63
CA MET A 84 12.49 -28.82 -27.23
C MET A 84 11.65 -29.85 -26.47
N ALA A 85 12.23 -30.97 -26.08
CA ALA A 85 11.55 -32.01 -25.32
C ALA A 85 11.20 -31.54 -23.90
N ALA A 86 12.16 -30.96 -23.17
CA ALA A 86 11.95 -30.49 -21.80
C ALA A 86 10.94 -29.34 -21.71
N CYS A 87 10.93 -28.45 -22.71
CA CYS A 87 10.03 -27.30 -22.75
C CYS A 87 8.72 -27.58 -23.51
N ASP A 88 8.44 -28.82 -23.91
CA ASP A 88 7.26 -29.23 -24.70
C ASP A 88 6.97 -28.25 -25.86
N LEU A 89 7.95 -28.11 -26.75
CA LEU A 89 7.89 -27.20 -27.88
C LEU A 89 7.50 -27.93 -29.17
N ARG A 90 6.47 -27.41 -29.85
CA ARG A 90 6.04 -27.93 -31.16
C ARG A 90 6.97 -27.55 -32.31
N SER A 91 7.77 -26.50 -32.14
CA SER A 91 8.73 -26.03 -33.14
C SER A 91 9.84 -25.19 -32.50
N GLN A 92 10.92 -24.97 -33.26
CA GLN A 92 12.06 -24.16 -32.82
C GLN A 92 11.79 -22.64 -32.81
N SER A 93 10.57 -22.18 -33.10
CA SER A 93 10.28 -20.74 -33.26
C SER A 93 10.55 -19.94 -31.99
N ALA A 94 10.29 -20.52 -30.81
CA ALA A 94 10.61 -19.88 -29.53
C ALA A 94 12.13 -19.68 -29.36
N ILE A 95 12.91 -20.72 -29.64
CA ILE A 95 14.38 -20.70 -29.57
C ILE A 95 14.95 -19.71 -30.61
N GLN A 96 14.45 -19.74 -31.85
CA GLN A 96 14.85 -18.82 -32.91
C GLN A 96 14.51 -17.36 -32.58
N THR A 97 13.38 -17.10 -31.92
CA THR A 97 13.01 -15.74 -31.49
C THR A 97 13.95 -15.25 -30.38
N LEU A 98 14.30 -16.11 -29.42
CA LEU A 98 15.29 -15.78 -28.40
C LEU A 98 16.67 -15.52 -29.02
N ALA A 99 17.05 -16.31 -30.03
CA ALA A 99 18.29 -16.13 -30.76
C ALA A 99 18.32 -14.82 -31.55
N GLY A 100 17.22 -14.49 -32.24
CA GLY A 100 17.07 -13.21 -32.95
C GLY A 100 17.09 -11.98 -32.03
N ARG A 101 16.85 -12.17 -30.72
CA ARG A 101 16.96 -11.13 -29.69
C ARG A 101 18.30 -11.14 -28.95
N ALA A 102 19.26 -11.96 -29.40
CA ALA A 102 20.56 -12.16 -28.76
C ALA A 102 20.48 -12.61 -27.28
N VAL A 103 19.39 -13.31 -26.90
CA VAL A 103 19.26 -13.91 -25.56
C VAL A 103 19.99 -15.25 -25.50
N VAL A 104 19.92 -16.01 -26.60
CA VAL A 104 20.60 -17.30 -26.75
C VAL A 104 21.36 -17.33 -28.08
N ALA A 105 22.38 -18.18 -28.19
CA ALA A 105 23.04 -18.52 -29.44
C ALA A 105 22.70 -19.97 -29.82
N ILE A 106 22.68 -20.24 -31.12
CA ILE A 106 22.51 -21.58 -31.66
C ILE A 106 23.79 -21.95 -32.42
N GLU A 107 24.58 -22.86 -31.87
CA GLU A 107 25.86 -23.30 -32.43
C GLU A 107 25.89 -24.83 -32.36
N ASP A 108 26.27 -25.53 -33.44
CA ASP A 108 26.39 -27.00 -33.49
C ASP A 108 25.16 -27.78 -32.95
N ARG A 109 23.95 -27.28 -33.26
CA ARG A 109 22.67 -27.80 -32.73
C ARG A 109 22.53 -27.74 -31.20
N GLN A 110 23.29 -26.87 -30.56
CA GLN A 110 23.17 -26.55 -29.13
C GLN A 110 22.64 -25.13 -28.96
N VAL A 111 21.88 -24.93 -27.89
CA VAL A 111 21.39 -23.63 -27.43
C VAL A 111 22.24 -23.21 -26.24
N ARG A 112 22.91 -22.07 -26.35
CA ARG A 112 23.73 -21.49 -25.29
C ARG A 112 23.13 -20.17 -24.83
N LEU A 113 23.05 -19.95 -23.52
CA LEU A 113 22.66 -18.65 -22.98
C LEU A 113 23.77 -17.62 -23.24
N LEU A 114 23.40 -16.45 -23.80
CA LEU A 114 24.35 -15.36 -24.07
C LEU A 114 24.41 -14.33 -22.94
N LEU A 115 23.33 -14.24 -22.16
CA LEU A 115 23.21 -13.32 -21.04
C LEU A 115 23.84 -13.94 -19.78
N ASP A 116 24.31 -13.09 -18.87
CA ASP A 116 24.60 -13.54 -17.51
C ASP A 116 23.32 -13.93 -16.76
N GLU A 117 23.46 -14.59 -15.61
CA GLU A 117 22.33 -15.10 -14.83
C GLU A 117 21.36 -13.98 -14.41
N ALA A 118 21.86 -12.78 -14.11
CA ALA A 118 21.03 -11.66 -13.69
C ALA A 118 20.20 -11.10 -14.86
N ALA A 119 20.84 -10.80 -15.99
CA ALA A 119 20.19 -10.29 -17.18
C ALA A 119 19.21 -11.32 -17.80
N ALA A 120 19.54 -12.61 -17.71
CA ALA A 120 18.63 -13.68 -18.12
C ALA A 120 17.40 -13.77 -17.21
N ARG A 121 17.54 -13.61 -15.89
CA ARG A 121 16.39 -13.52 -14.98
C ARG A 121 15.50 -12.31 -15.27
N ASP A 122 16.08 -11.15 -15.50
CA ASP A 122 15.31 -9.94 -15.86
C ASP A 122 14.58 -10.12 -17.20
N THR A 123 15.23 -10.76 -18.17
CA THR A 123 14.60 -11.10 -19.46
C THR A 123 13.46 -12.09 -19.26
N LEU A 124 13.60 -13.08 -18.38
CA LEU A 124 12.54 -14.04 -18.05
C LEU A 124 11.34 -13.33 -17.41
N LEU A 125 11.58 -12.43 -16.46
CA LEU A 125 10.51 -11.63 -15.84
C LEU A 125 9.74 -10.82 -16.88
N ALA A 126 10.44 -10.18 -17.82
CA ALA A 126 9.81 -9.42 -18.90
C ALA A 126 9.00 -10.32 -19.86
N LEU A 127 9.52 -11.50 -20.23
CA LEU A 127 8.80 -12.46 -21.08
C LEU A 127 7.52 -12.98 -20.42
N ARG A 128 7.54 -13.16 -19.10
CA ARG A 128 6.37 -13.54 -18.31
C ARG A 128 5.40 -12.37 -18.08
N GLY A 129 5.87 -11.13 -18.23
CA GLY A 129 5.14 -9.92 -17.85
C GLY A 129 5.03 -9.75 -16.33
N ALA A 130 6.00 -10.31 -15.59
CA ALA A 130 6.11 -10.25 -14.14
C ALA A 130 7.06 -9.14 -13.66
N ASP A 131 7.81 -8.54 -14.58
CA ASP A 131 8.61 -7.33 -14.38
C ASP A 131 7.81 -6.18 -13.74
N LYS A 132 6.53 -6.05 -14.08
CA LYS A 132 5.60 -5.07 -13.48
C LYS A 132 5.44 -5.20 -11.96
N TYR A 133 5.71 -6.36 -11.37
CA TYR A 133 5.62 -6.58 -9.91
C TYR A 133 6.90 -6.15 -9.18
N VAL A 134 8.04 -6.07 -9.87
CA VAL A 134 9.34 -5.75 -9.26
C VAL A 134 9.29 -4.44 -8.47
N PRO A 135 8.76 -3.31 -9.00
CA PRO A 135 8.70 -2.07 -8.23
C PRO A 135 7.92 -2.18 -6.92
N VAL A 136 6.86 -3.01 -6.89
CA VAL A 136 6.06 -3.22 -5.68
C VAL A 136 6.88 -3.96 -4.61
N ILE A 137 7.58 -5.02 -4.99
CA ILE A 137 8.44 -5.77 -4.07
C ILE A 137 9.59 -4.89 -3.58
N ASP A 138 10.17 -4.08 -4.45
CA ASP A 138 11.31 -3.20 -4.14
C ASP A 138 10.93 -2.12 -3.14
N VAL A 139 9.78 -1.48 -3.33
CA VAL A 139 9.25 -0.48 -2.39
C VAL A 139 8.91 -1.09 -1.04
N LEU A 140 8.31 -2.29 -1.02
CA LEU A 140 8.02 -2.98 0.23
C LEU A 140 9.28 -3.48 0.94
N ALA A 141 10.31 -3.88 0.19
CA ALA A 141 11.60 -4.31 0.74
C ALA A 141 12.40 -3.14 1.30
N ALA A 142 12.33 -1.96 0.68
CA ALA A 142 12.97 -0.74 1.17
C ALA A 142 12.25 -0.16 2.40
N ALA A 143 10.98 -0.48 2.60
CA ALA A 143 10.23 -0.05 3.77
C ALA A 143 10.51 -0.97 4.97
N ASP A 144 11.03 -0.41 6.05
CA ASP A 144 11.25 -1.14 7.33
C ASP A 144 9.94 -1.40 8.11
N ARG A 145 8.79 -1.21 7.45
CA ARG A 145 7.46 -1.39 8.02
C ARG A 145 6.45 -1.71 6.94
N PRO A 146 5.29 -2.31 7.30
CA PRO A 146 4.16 -2.36 6.40
C PRO A 146 3.80 -0.97 5.86
N LEU A 147 3.29 -0.91 4.64
CA LEU A 147 2.85 0.31 3.99
C LEU A 147 1.33 0.34 3.89
N TRP A 148 0.74 1.52 4.04
CA TRP A 148 -0.66 1.71 3.70
C TRP A 148 -0.82 1.65 2.18
N LYS A 149 -1.97 1.19 1.69
CA LYS A 149 -2.25 1.13 0.25
C LYS A 149 -1.98 2.46 -0.46
N HIS A 150 -2.38 3.59 0.12
CA HIS A 150 -2.09 4.89 -0.48
C HIS A 150 -0.59 5.23 -0.51
N GLU A 151 0.20 4.84 0.50
CA GLU A 151 1.66 5.03 0.50
C GLU A 151 2.30 4.21 -0.63
N LEU A 152 1.89 2.94 -0.77
CA LEU A 152 2.39 2.06 -1.81
C LEU A 152 2.03 2.57 -3.21
N TYR A 153 0.79 3.02 -3.43
CA TYR A 153 0.36 3.57 -4.72
C TYR A 153 1.05 4.89 -5.06
N ALA A 154 1.36 5.72 -4.06
CA ALA A 154 2.13 6.94 -4.27
C ALA A 154 3.58 6.64 -4.65
N ALA A 155 4.19 5.63 -4.04
CA ALA A 155 5.56 5.20 -4.35
C ALA A 155 5.65 4.35 -5.63
N THR A 156 4.57 3.64 -6.00
CA THR A 156 4.52 2.73 -7.14
C THR A 156 3.29 3.01 -8.03
N PRO A 157 3.36 3.97 -8.96
CA PRO A 157 2.21 4.35 -9.79
C PRO A 157 1.64 3.23 -10.68
N VAL A 158 2.44 2.21 -10.99
CA VAL A 158 2.04 1.03 -11.77
C VAL A 158 1.17 0.06 -10.94
N ALA A 159 1.26 0.13 -9.60
CA ALA A 159 0.55 -0.76 -8.70
C ALA A 159 -0.97 -0.54 -8.76
N ASN A 160 -1.71 -1.64 -8.77
CA ASN A 160 -3.17 -1.63 -8.77
C ASN A 160 -3.74 -2.81 -7.97
N ALA A 161 -5.07 -2.81 -7.78
CA ALA A 161 -5.72 -3.79 -6.92
C ALA A 161 -5.64 -5.23 -7.45
N SER A 162 -5.64 -5.44 -8.77
CA SER A 162 -5.47 -6.79 -9.37
C SER A 162 -4.07 -7.32 -9.08
N MET A 163 -3.06 -6.48 -9.33
CA MET A 163 -1.66 -6.79 -9.07
C MET A 163 -1.42 -7.21 -7.62
N LEU A 164 -1.96 -6.46 -6.66
CA LEU A 164 -1.81 -6.78 -5.24
C LEU A 164 -2.48 -8.11 -4.86
N ARG A 165 -3.64 -8.41 -5.44
CA ARG A 165 -4.33 -9.69 -5.22
C ARG A 165 -3.56 -10.86 -5.82
N GLU A 166 -2.98 -10.70 -7.00
CA GLU A 166 -2.13 -11.71 -7.63
C GLU A 166 -0.89 -12.01 -6.77
N LEU A 167 -0.24 -10.98 -6.24
CA LEU A 167 0.90 -11.13 -5.31
C LEU A 167 0.49 -11.80 -3.99
N GLU A 168 -0.72 -11.53 -3.49
CA GLU A 168 -1.25 -12.18 -2.28
C GLU A 168 -1.55 -13.65 -2.51
N GLN A 169 -2.19 -13.99 -3.63
CA GLN A 169 -2.48 -15.37 -4.02
C GLN A 169 -1.20 -16.18 -4.24
N ALA A 170 -0.14 -15.53 -4.73
CA ALA A 170 1.20 -16.10 -4.85
C ALA A 170 1.92 -16.29 -3.49
N GLY A 171 1.36 -15.74 -2.41
CA GLY A 171 1.97 -15.76 -1.08
C GLY A 171 3.21 -14.89 -0.97
N LEU A 172 3.33 -13.84 -1.79
CA LEU A 172 4.48 -12.92 -1.78
C LEU A 172 4.22 -11.69 -0.91
N VAL A 173 2.96 -11.27 -0.81
CA VAL A 173 2.52 -10.16 0.06
C VAL A 173 1.34 -10.58 0.92
N VAL A 174 1.15 -9.87 2.03
CA VAL A 174 -0.04 -9.99 2.88
C VAL A 174 -0.80 -8.67 2.82
N LEU A 175 -2.11 -8.71 2.58
CA LEU A 175 -2.99 -7.57 2.75
C LEU A 175 -3.84 -7.73 4.01
N ARG A 176 -3.75 -6.76 4.93
CA ARG A 176 -4.57 -6.71 6.14
C ARG A 176 -5.40 -5.45 6.15
N GLU A 177 -6.68 -5.56 6.50
CA GLU A 177 -7.50 -4.39 6.72
C GLU A 177 -7.33 -3.88 8.14
N GLU A 178 -6.87 -2.64 8.29
CA GLU A 178 -6.61 -2.01 9.57
C GLU A 178 -7.33 -0.66 9.68
N ILE A 179 -7.55 -0.22 10.92
CA ILE A 179 -8.11 1.10 11.18
C ILE A 179 -7.06 2.15 10.84
N PHE A 180 -7.38 3.03 9.90
CA PHE A 180 -6.56 4.15 9.50
C PHE A 180 -6.97 5.41 10.26
N GLU A 181 -6.22 5.74 11.31
CA GLU A 181 -6.43 6.97 12.07
C GLU A 181 -5.71 8.14 11.40
N ARG A 182 -6.48 9.03 10.77
CA ARG A 182 -5.98 10.33 10.30
C ARG A 182 -5.96 11.29 11.47
N ASN A 183 -5.01 11.12 12.39
CA ASN A 183 -4.80 12.08 13.46
C ASN A 183 -3.70 13.08 13.05
N PRO A 184 -4.06 14.26 12.50
CA PRO A 184 -3.09 15.29 12.12
C PRO A 184 -2.34 15.87 13.32
N LEU A 185 -2.79 15.57 14.54
CA LEU A 185 -2.17 15.95 15.80
C LEU A 185 -1.25 14.83 16.34
N SER A 186 -1.27 13.63 15.73
CA SER A 186 -0.38 12.53 16.14
C SER A 186 1.09 12.91 15.94
N GLY A 187 1.94 12.51 16.89
CA GLY A 187 3.36 12.86 16.88
C GLY A 187 3.69 14.30 17.26
N ARG A 188 2.69 15.13 17.59
CA ARG A 188 2.91 16.48 18.13
C ARG A 188 2.75 16.47 19.65
N ALA A 189 3.74 16.98 20.36
CA ALA A 189 3.63 17.26 21.78
C ALA A 189 3.01 18.66 21.95
N TYR A 190 1.80 18.72 22.50
CA TYR A 190 1.20 19.98 22.91
C TYR A 190 1.58 20.25 24.36
N LEU A 191 1.94 21.50 24.67
CA LEU A 191 2.07 21.91 26.06
C LEU A 191 0.70 21.75 26.72
N THR A 192 0.62 20.86 27.70
CA THR A 192 -0.54 20.77 28.57
C THR A 192 -0.65 22.09 29.32
N THR A 193 -1.70 22.86 29.02
CA THR A 193 -2.07 23.97 29.88
C THR A 193 -2.61 23.41 31.18
N GLN A 194 -2.31 24.06 32.29
CA GLN A 194 -3.02 23.76 33.52
C GLN A 194 -4.42 24.35 33.41
N PRO A 195 -5.48 23.60 33.74
CA PRO A 195 -6.81 24.18 33.82
C PRO A 195 -6.78 25.33 34.84
N PRO A 196 -7.37 26.50 34.52
CA PRO A 196 -7.45 27.59 35.48
C PRO A 196 -8.23 27.13 36.71
N ALA A 197 -7.87 27.65 37.89
CA ALA A 197 -8.64 27.39 39.10
C ALA A 197 -10.06 27.95 38.91
N LEU A 198 -11.06 27.08 39.06
CA LEU A 198 -12.46 27.51 39.00
C LEU A 198 -12.74 28.46 40.16
N THR A 199 -13.48 29.53 39.88
CA THR A 199 -14.11 30.33 40.94
C THR A 199 -15.13 29.48 41.71
N SER A 200 -15.55 29.93 42.89
CA SER A 200 -16.57 29.24 43.67
C SER A 200 -17.89 29.07 42.89
N GLU A 201 -18.25 30.05 42.07
CA GLU A 201 -19.45 30.00 41.23
C GLU A 201 -19.29 28.98 40.09
N GLN A 202 -18.16 29.00 39.39
CA GLN A 202 -17.85 28.04 38.33
C GLN A 202 -17.79 26.60 38.88
N ALA A 203 -17.19 26.40 40.06
CA ALA A 203 -17.12 25.09 40.71
C ALA A 203 -18.51 24.56 41.07
N ALA A 204 -19.40 25.40 41.59
CA ALA A 204 -20.77 25.02 41.91
C ALA A 204 -21.59 24.65 40.66
N VAL A 205 -21.42 25.41 39.58
CA VAL A 205 -22.04 25.11 38.28
C VAL A 205 -21.49 23.81 37.70
N TRP A 206 -20.16 23.64 37.72
CA TRP A 206 -19.49 22.45 37.20
C TRP A 206 -19.93 21.19 37.94
N GLU A 207 -20.01 21.21 39.26
CA GLU A 207 -20.46 20.06 40.06
C GLU A 207 -21.88 19.61 39.68
N ARG A 208 -22.77 20.58 39.41
CA ARG A 208 -24.15 20.28 38.97
C ARG A 208 -24.18 19.65 37.59
N VAL A 209 -23.40 20.17 36.64
CA VAL A 209 -23.29 19.62 35.28
C VAL A 209 -22.66 18.22 35.33
N TYR A 210 -21.59 18.05 36.10
CA TYR A 210 -20.87 16.79 36.24
C TYR A 210 -21.77 15.69 36.79
N ARG A 211 -22.46 15.93 37.92
CA ARG A 211 -23.35 14.93 38.50
C ARG A 211 -24.52 14.58 37.59
N ALA A 212 -25.25 15.59 37.13
CA ALA A 212 -26.51 15.38 36.42
C ALA A 212 -26.33 15.01 34.94
N GLY A 213 -25.15 15.23 34.35
CA GLY A 213 -24.88 14.99 32.92
C GLY A 213 -23.83 13.93 32.62
N PHE A 214 -22.79 13.79 33.46
CA PHE A 214 -21.69 12.85 33.21
C PHE A 214 -21.71 11.64 34.15
N ALA A 215 -21.94 11.85 35.44
CA ALA A 215 -21.89 10.76 36.43
C ALA A 215 -23.13 9.85 36.36
N GLU A 216 -24.30 10.41 36.06
CA GLU A 216 -25.55 9.64 35.96
C GLU A 216 -25.80 9.05 34.55
N GLU A 217 -24.89 9.22 33.59
CA GLU A 217 -25.05 8.82 32.16
C GLU A 217 -26.39 9.25 31.51
N THR A 218 -27.03 10.30 32.02
CA THR A 218 -28.28 10.83 31.46
C THR A 218 -28.02 12.06 30.58
N ALA A 219 -28.58 12.06 29.37
CA ALA A 219 -28.50 13.22 28.49
C ALA A 219 -29.39 14.35 29.02
N ARG A 220 -28.78 15.43 29.52
CA ARG A 220 -29.48 16.62 30.03
C ARG A 220 -28.96 17.90 29.37
N GLY A 221 -29.88 18.84 29.12
CA GLY A 221 -29.55 20.19 28.67
C GLY A 221 -29.35 21.13 29.86
N PHE A 222 -28.35 22.01 29.76
CA PHE A 222 -28.07 23.04 30.76
C PHE A 222 -28.00 24.40 30.06
N LEU A 223 -28.63 25.42 30.64
CA LEU A 223 -28.44 26.81 30.23
C LEU A 223 -27.44 27.46 31.19
N LEU A 224 -26.28 27.86 30.67
CA LEU A 224 -25.28 28.61 31.40
C LEU A 224 -25.47 30.10 31.12
N HIS A 225 -25.74 30.89 32.16
CA HIS A 225 -25.86 32.34 32.05
C HIS A 225 -24.58 33.01 32.54
N GLY A 226 -24.00 33.87 31.71
CA GLY A 226 -22.77 34.60 32.04
C GLY A 226 -22.63 35.85 31.20
N VAL A 227 -21.91 36.83 31.73
CA VAL A 227 -21.48 38.02 30.98
C VAL A 227 -20.12 37.74 30.33
N THR A 228 -19.73 38.52 29.31
CA THR A 228 -18.43 38.34 28.66
C THR A 228 -17.29 38.40 29.68
N GLY A 229 -16.45 37.35 29.71
CA GLY A 229 -15.32 37.25 30.63
C GLY A 229 -15.59 36.56 31.97
N SER A 230 -16.81 36.05 32.23
CA SER A 230 -17.13 35.32 33.47
C SER A 230 -16.49 33.94 33.58
N GLY A 231 -15.93 33.42 32.48
CA GLY A 231 -15.34 32.08 32.37
C GLY A 231 -16.42 31.00 32.35
#